data_AF-A0A173VKS6-F1
#
_entry.id   AF-A0A173VKS6-F1
#
_cell.length_a   1.000
_cell.length_b   1.000
_cell.length_c   1.000
_cell.angle_alpha   90.00
_cell.angle_beta   90.00
_cell.angle_gamma   90.00
#
_symmetry.space_group_name_H-M   'P 1'
#
loop_
_entity.id
_entity.type
_entity.pdbx_description
1 polymer ?
#
loop_
_entity_poly.entity_id
_entity_poly.type
_entity_poly.pdbx_seq_one_letter_code
_entity_poly.pdbx_strand_id
1 'polypeptide(L)'
;MSIVEIGKGSDRIEMLGYDLLTVISEGKTESVDVVIKHLGDADLVHYLIDKYKDFFSLAYEGCPYNLDEWEKVFEQYSYLTFGHDVSRKMGLCNQEKDGLLVVMNIILQEISERKYK
;
A
#
# COMPACT_ATOMS: atom_id res chain seq x y z
N MET A 1 -15.32 4.25 18.10
CA MET A 1 -14.76 5.57 17.75
C MET A 1 -13.28 5.66 18.11
N SER A 2 -12.41 4.93 17.41
CA SER A 2 -11.00 5.31 17.39
C SER A 2 -10.90 6.49 16.44
N ILE A 3 -10.80 7.70 16.99
CA ILE A 3 -10.41 8.86 16.21
C ILE A 3 -9.02 8.51 15.67
N VAL A 4 -8.89 8.37 14.35
CA VAL A 4 -7.55 8.32 13.75
C VAL A 4 -6.94 9.67 14.10
N GLU A 5 -5.97 9.66 15.00
CA GLU A 5 -5.25 10.89 15.36
C GLU A 5 -4.54 11.39 14.10
N ILE A 6 -4.62 12.71 13.87
CA ILE A 6 -3.98 13.34 12.72
C ILE A 6 -2.49 12.93 12.71
N GLY A 7 -2.05 12.31 11.62
CA GLY A 7 -0.69 11.83 11.43
C GLY A 7 -0.32 10.49 12.08
N LYS A 8 -1.29 9.67 12.51
CA LYS A 8 -1.04 8.31 13.05
C LYS A 8 -1.82 7.21 12.34
N GLY A 9 -1.30 5.98 12.43
CA GLY A 9 -1.91 4.80 11.82
C GLY A 9 -2.16 5.00 10.33
N SER A 10 -3.39 4.71 9.88
CA SER A 10 -3.73 4.83 8.47
C SER A 10 -4.22 6.22 8.04
N ASP A 11 -4.00 7.28 8.84
CA ASP A 11 -4.43 8.65 8.49
C ASP A 11 -4.00 9.04 7.07
N ARG A 12 -4.98 9.45 6.25
CA ARG A 12 -4.78 9.89 4.86
C ARG A 12 -4.04 8.90 3.93
N ILE A 13 -3.96 7.61 4.27
CA ILE A 13 -3.31 6.59 3.42
C ILE A 13 -3.92 6.49 2.02
N GLU A 14 -5.15 6.97 1.81
CA GLU A 14 -5.76 7.08 0.49
C GLU A 14 -4.96 7.97 -0.48
N MET A 15 -4.15 8.92 0.02
CA MET A 15 -3.27 9.75 -0.81
C MET A 15 -2.21 8.90 -1.52
N LEU A 16 -1.62 7.94 -0.79
CA LEU A 16 -0.74 6.92 -1.37
C LEU A 16 -1.47 6.09 -2.43
N GLY A 17 -2.74 5.75 -2.17
CA GLY A 17 -3.58 5.03 -3.14
C GLY A 17 -3.79 5.80 -4.45
N TYR A 18 -3.97 7.12 -4.40
CA TYR A 18 -4.12 7.93 -5.60
C TYR A 18 -2.83 8.02 -6.43
N ASP A 19 -1.67 8.19 -5.79
CA ASP A 19 -0.37 8.14 -6.49
C ASP A 19 -0.13 6.75 -7.11
N LEU A 20 -0.46 5.69 -6.38
CA LEU A 20 -0.34 4.31 -6.85
C LEU A 20 -1.26 4.01 -8.06
N LEU A 21 -2.46 4.58 -8.11
CA LEU A 21 -3.33 4.49 -9.29
C LEU A 21 -2.69 5.11 -10.53
N THR A 22 -2.00 6.24 -10.39
CA THR A 22 -1.23 6.85 -11.48
C THR A 22 -0.14 5.89 -11.97
N VAL A 23 0.64 5.31 -11.05
CA VAL A 23 1.69 4.34 -11.38
C VAL A 23 1.14 3.14 -12.16
N ILE A 24 0.01 2.58 -11.71
CA ILE A 24 -0.65 1.46 -12.39
C ILE A 24 -1.19 1.89 -13.77
N SER A 25 -1.76 3.09 -13.88
CA SER A 25 -2.31 3.61 -15.14
C SER A 25 -1.25 3.77 -16.23
N GLU A 26 0.00 4.05 -15.82
CA GLU A 26 1.18 4.13 -16.69
C GLU A 26 1.79 2.76 -17.03
N GLY A 27 1.09 1.68 -16.67
CA GLY A 27 1.47 0.30 -16.99
C GLY A 27 2.63 -0.24 -16.16
N LYS A 28 2.98 0.41 -15.05
CA LYS A 28 4.00 -0.10 -14.12
C LYS A 28 3.42 -1.24 -13.28
N THR A 29 4.30 -2.16 -12.89
CA THR A 29 3.94 -3.37 -12.15
C THR A 29 5.04 -3.74 -11.18
N GLU A 30 4.69 -4.50 -10.15
CA GLU A 30 5.61 -5.19 -9.24
C GLU A 30 5.21 -6.65 -9.17
N SER A 31 6.18 -7.52 -8.84
CA SER A 31 5.81 -8.87 -8.44
C SER A 31 5.23 -8.84 -7.02
N VAL A 32 4.33 -9.78 -6.76
CA VAL A 32 3.72 -10.00 -5.45
C VAL A 32 4.80 -10.33 -4.41
N ASP A 33 5.81 -11.11 -4.78
CA ASP A 33 6.90 -11.48 -3.86
C ASP A 33 7.75 -10.28 -3.44
N VAL A 34 8.01 -9.34 -4.36
CA VAL A 34 8.71 -8.10 -4.04
C VAL A 34 7.90 -7.28 -3.04
N VAL A 35 6.58 -7.14 -3.27
CA VAL A 35 5.71 -6.42 -2.34
C VAL A 35 5.67 -7.12 -0.98
N ILE A 36 5.45 -8.43 -0.91
CA ILE A 36 5.42 -9.18 0.36
C ILE A 36 6.73 -9.02 1.13
N LYS A 37 7.87 -9.06 0.42
CA LYS A 37 9.17 -8.82 1.05
C LYS A 37 9.21 -7.44 1.71
N HIS A 38 8.84 -6.38 0.99
CA HIS A 38 8.84 -5.01 1.52
C HIS A 38 7.77 -4.77 2.60
N LEU A 39 6.67 -5.55 2.62
CA LEU A 39 5.77 -5.58 3.78
C LEU A 39 6.49 -6.12 5.02
N GLY A 40 7.30 -7.18 4.87
CA GLY A 40 8.06 -7.79 5.97
C GLY A 40 9.27 -6.96 6.42
N ASP A 41 9.89 -6.23 5.51
CA ASP A 41 11.03 -5.33 5.80
C ASP A 41 10.58 -3.96 6.36
N ALA A 42 9.25 -3.71 6.40
CA ALA A 42 8.62 -2.47 6.87
C ALA A 42 9.13 -1.19 6.16
N ASP A 43 9.39 -1.31 4.85
CA ASP A 43 9.92 -0.25 3.99
C ASP A 43 9.17 -0.10 2.65
N LEU A 44 7.96 -0.66 2.54
CA LEU A 44 7.16 -0.68 1.31
C LEU A 44 6.84 0.72 0.79
N VAL A 45 6.40 1.63 1.66
CA VAL A 45 6.00 2.98 1.25
C VAL A 45 7.21 3.73 0.71
N HIS A 46 8.34 3.68 1.42
CA HIS A 46 9.58 4.29 0.97
C HIS A 46 10.09 3.66 -0.32
N TYR A 47 10.07 2.33 -0.43
CA TYR A 47 10.43 1.61 -1.65
C TYR A 47 9.62 2.10 -2.87
N LEU A 48 8.30 2.20 -2.73
CA LEU A 48 7.42 2.63 -3.82
C LEU A 48 7.66 4.10 -4.18
N ILE A 49 7.80 4.98 -3.19
CA ILE A 49 8.10 6.40 -3.40
C ILE A 49 9.43 6.55 -4.13
N ASP A 50 10.50 5.89 -3.67
CA ASP A 50 11.83 6.05 -4.28
C ASP A 50 11.87 5.50 -5.71
N LYS A 51 11.22 4.36 -5.94
CA LYS A 51 11.18 3.71 -7.26
C LYS A 51 10.32 4.47 -8.27
N TYR A 52 9.22 5.07 -7.82
CA TYR A 52 8.23 5.72 -8.67
C TYR A 52 8.09 7.22 -8.38
N LYS A 53 9.15 7.86 -7.88
CA LYS A 53 9.15 9.25 -7.38
C LYS A 53 8.43 10.27 -8.26
N ASP A 54 8.55 10.14 -9.58
CA ASP A 54 7.98 11.09 -10.55
C ASP A 54 6.44 11.00 -10.62
N PHE A 55 5.86 9.94 -10.08
CA PHE A 55 4.41 9.69 -10.02
C PHE A 55 3.80 9.98 -8.64
N PHE A 56 4.63 10.26 -7.63
CA PHE A 56 4.21 10.39 -6.24
C PHE A 56 4.04 11.86 -5.82
N SER A 57 3.12 12.56 -6.46
CA SER A 57 2.92 14.00 -6.20
C SER A 57 2.22 14.31 -4.88
N LEU A 58 1.40 13.38 -4.37
CA LEU A 58 0.59 13.61 -3.16
C LEU A 58 1.30 13.17 -1.89
N ALA A 59 2.08 12.08 -1.97
CA ALA A 59 2.83 11.55 -0.83
C ALA A 59 4.27 12.08 -0.73
N TYR A 60 4.84 12.72 -1.77
CA TYR A 60 6.22 13.24 -1.75
C TYR A 60 6.32 14.76 -1.55
N GLU A 61 5.64 15.59 -2.36
CA GLU A 61 5.81 17.04 -2.28
C GLU A 61 5.00 17.67 -1.14
N GLY A 62 5.70 18.26 -0.16
CA GLY A 62 5.05 18.95 0.96
C GLY A 62 4.27 18.03 1.91
N CYS A 63 4.58 16.73 1.90
CA CYS A 63 3.86 15.69 2.62
C CYS A 63 3.82 15.97 4.14
N PRO A 64 2.64 16.28 4.70
CA PRO A 64 2.48 16.43 6.15
C PRO A 64 2.27 15.09 6.85
N TYR A 65 2.32 13.97 6.11
CA TYR A 65 1.98 12.64 6.59
C TYR A 65 3.21 11.90 7.11
N ASN A 66 2.99 11.07 8.11
CA ASN A 66 4.04 10.24 8.67
C ASN A 66 4.11 8.91 7.90
N LEU A 67 5.05 8.81 6.96
CA LEU A 67 5.22 7.60 6.14
C LEU A 67 5.50 6.37 7.02
N ASP A 68 6.23 6.53 8.13
CA ASP A 68 6.53 5.42 9.06
C ASP A 68 5.26 4.85 9.71
N GLU A 69 4.19 5.65 9.85
CA GLU A 69 2.91 5.16 10.36
C GLU A 69 2.18 4.33 9.30
N TRP A 70 2.30 4.69 8.02
CA TRP A 70 1.80 3.87 6.93
C TRP A 70 2.58 2.56 6.81
N GLU A 71 3.90 2.59 6.98
CA GLU A 71 4.72 1.37 7.00
C GLU A 71 4.23 0.39 8.08
N LYS A 72 3.94 0.87 9.30
CA LYS A 72 3.37 0.03 10.37
C LYS A 72 1.99 -0.54 10.03
N VAL A 73 1.20 0.15 9.21
CA VAL A 73 -0.08 -0.37 8.72
C VAL A 73 0.18 -1.51 7.73
N PHE A 74 1.09 -1.31 6.78
CA PHE A 74 1.44 -2.33 5.79
C PHE A 74 2.14 -3.55 6.41
N GLU A 75 3.01 -3.36 7.40
CA GLU A 75 3.74 -4.43 8.08
C GLU A 75 2.80 -5.47 8.71
N GLN A 76 1.59 -5.06 9.13
CA GLN A 76 0.55 -5.98 9.64
C GLN A 76 0.10 -7.02 8.61
N TYR A 77 0.38 -6.79 7.32
CA TYR A 77 0.09 -7.68 6.21
C TYR A 77 1.30 -8.50 5.75
N SER A 78 2.42 -8.48 6.47
CA SER A 78 3.62 -9.29 6.17
C SER A 78 3.38 -10.81 6.17
N TYR A 79 2.26 -11.28 6.73
CA TYR A 79 1.86 -12.69 6.72
C TYR A 79 1.33 -13.17 5.36
N LEU A 80 1.04 -12.26 4.42
CA LEU A 80 0.42 -12.61 3.16
C LEU A 80 1.30 -13.60 2.37
N THR A 81 0.66 -14.55 1.72
CA THR A 81 1.29 -15.47 0.78
C THR A 81 0.59 -15.42 -0.57
N PHE A 82 1.34 -15.59 -1.66
CA PHE A 82 0.78 -15.51 -3.01
C PHE A 82 -0.38 -16.51 -3.21
N GLY A 83 -0.15 -17.80 -2.98
CA GLY A 83 -1.13 -18.84 -3.31
C GLY A 83 -2.41 -18.81 -2.48
N HIS A 84 -2.35 -18.36 -1.22
CA HIS A 84 -3.50 -18.43 -0.31
C HIS A 84 -4.18 -17.08 -0.08
N ASP A 85 -3.44 -16.02 0.24
CA ASP A 85 -4.07 -14.76 0.59
C ASP A 85 -4.28 -13.90 -0.66
N VAL A 86 -3.26 -13.78 -1.49
CA VAL A 86 -3.32 -12.94 -2.70
C VAL A 86 -4.21 -13.59 -3.77
N SER A 87 -3.95 -14.83 -4.18
CA SER A 87 -4.74 -15.47 -5.23
C SER A 87 -6.13 -15.89 -4.78
N ARG A 88 -6.26 -16.61 -3.66
CA ARG A 88 -7.56 -17.18 -3.25
C ARG A 88 -8.49 -16.17 -2.57
N LYS A 89 -7.97 -15.24 -1.75
CA LYS A 89 -8.82 -14.26 -1.04
C LYS A 89 -8.95 -12.94 -1.81
N MET A 90 -7.87 -12.41 -2.39
CA MET A 90 -7.93 -11.14 -3.14
C MET A 90 -8.28 -11.32 -4.63
N GLY A 91 -8.12 -12.53 -5.19
CA GLY A 91 -8.41 -12.81 -6.60
C GLY A 91 -7.32 -12.38 -7.58
N LEU A 92 -6.11 -12.08 -7.08
CA LEU A 92 -4.96 -11.63 -7.87
C LEU A 92 -4.05 -12.82 -8.21
N CYS A 93 -3.96 -13.16 -9.49
CA CYS A 93 -3.41 -14.44 -9.96
C CYS A 93 -2.12 -14.30 -10.77
N ASN A 94 -1.65 -13.08 -11.04
CA ASN A 94 -0.41 -12.83 -11.76
C ASN A 94 0.71 -12.43 -10.78
N GLN A 95 1.45 -13.43 -10.29
CA GLN A 95 2.53 -13.25 -9.32
C GLN A 95 3.56 -12.22 -9.74
N GLU A 96 3.83 -12.09 -11.04
CA GLU A 96 4.87 -11.19 -11.57
C GLU A 96 4.40 -9.75 -11.76
N LYS A 97 3.09 -9.48 -11.75
CA LYS A 97 2.54 -8.16 -12.12
C LYS A 97 1.54 -7.56 -11.14
N ASP A 98 0.91 -8.38 -10.31
CA ASP A 98 -0.19 -7.94 -9.44
C ASP A 98 0.29 -7.32 -8.12
N GLY A 99 1.59 -7.17 -7.88
CA GLY A 99 2.12 -6.64 -6.62
C GLY A 99 1.54 -5.28 -6.25
N LEU A 100 1.49 -4.32 -7.19
CA LEU A 100 0.89 -3.01 -6.92
C LEU A 100 -0.62 -3.10 -6.63
N LEU A 101 -1.32 -4.08 -7.23
CA LEU A 101 -2.74 -4.32 -6.93
C LEU A 101 -2.93 -4.90 -5.53
N VAL A 102 -1.97 -5.66 -4.98
CA VAL A 102 -1.99 -6.10 -3.57
C VAL A 102 -1.92 -4.90 -2.64
N VAL A 103 -0.99 -3.97 -2.88
CA VAL A 103 -0.87 -2.74 -2.10
C VAL A 103 -2.18 -1.94 -2.14
N MET A 104 -2.77 -1.82 -3.33
CA MET A 104 -4.03 -1.11 -3.50
C MET A 104 -5.19 -1.81 -2.78
N ASN A 105 -5.23 -3.15 -2.77
CA ASN A 105 -6.23 -3.92 -2.05
C ASN A 105 -6.16 -3.67 -0.53
N ILE A 106 -4.95 -3.66 0.04
CA ILE A 106 -4.71 -3.35 1.46
C ILE A 106 -5.22 -1.95 1.82
N ILE A 107 -4.87 -0.93 1.01
CA ILE A 107 -5.34 0.45 1.22
C ILE A 107 -6.87 0.52 1.20
N LEU A 108 -7.53 -0.14 0.25
CA LEU A 108 -9.00 -0.16 0.18
C LEU A 108 -9.62 -0.86 1.40
N GLN A 109 -9.01 -1.94 1.88
CA GLN A 109 -9.45 -2.62 3.10
C GLN A 109 -9.35 -1.69 4.31
N GLU A 110 -8.20 -1.02 4.51
CA GLU A 110 -7.98 -0.05 5.59
C GLU A 110 -9.02 1.07 5.58
N ILE A 111 -9.29 1.66 4.41
CA ILE A 111 -10.29 2.73 4.26
C ILE A 111 -11.71 2.21 4.55
N SER A 112 -12.03 1.01 4.06
CA SER A 112 -13.34 0.39 4.28
C SER A 112 -13.59 0.14 5.76
N GLU A 113 -12.60 -0.37 6.48
CA GLU A 113 -12.71 -0.66 7.92
C GLU A 113 -12.89 0.60 8.78
N ARG A 114 -12.43 1.78 8.33
CA ARG A 114 -12.72 3.06 9.02
C ARG A 114 -14.19 3.43 8.99
N LYS A 115 -14.91 3.15 7.89
CA LYS A 115 -16.30 3.56 7.72
C LYS A 115 -17.28 2.84 8.66
N TYR A 116 -16.85 1.72 9.25
CA TYR A 116 -17.70 0.86 10.07
C TYR A 116 -17.22 0.72 11.54
N LYS A 117 -16.37 1.64 12.03
CA LYS A 117 -15.86 1.74 13.42
C LYS A 117 -16.36 3.01 14.13
#